data_AF-A0A972NS64-F1
#
_entry.id   AF-A0A972NS64-F1
#
_cell.length_a   1.000
_cell.length_b   1.000
_cell.length_c   1.000
_cell.angle_alpha   90.00
_cell.angle_beta   90.00
_cell.angle_gamma   90.00
#
_symmetry.space_group_name_H-M   'P 1'
#
loop_
_entity.id
_entity.type
_entity.pdbx_description
1 polymer ?
#
loop_
_entity_poly.entity_id
_entity_poly.type
_entity_poly.pdbx_seq_one_letter_code
_entity_poly.pdbx_strand_id
1 'polypeptide(L)'
;MSALTRKATSLATAMCRDAFGNFTAGQDARSLGFLAAAIKLLDAVKACEEAKSDFRAEAALQAAMTAALEATDKLPAFDDAFIQGGAERFEKLGLSSEGVLVQVDSAEMGAA
;
A
#
# COMPACT_ATOMS: atom_id res chain seq x y z
N MET A 1 -8.82 -8.65 -19.05
CA MET A 1 -9.18 -8.33 -17.66
C MET A 1 -10.59 -8.79 -17.28
N SER A 2 -10.67 -9.93 -16.61
CA SER A 2 -11.90 -10.52 -16.07
C SER A 2 -12.42 -9.75 -14.85
N ALA A 3 -13.63 -10.08 -14.39
CA ALA A 3 -14.17 -9.50 -13.15
C ALA A 3 -13.31 -9.86 -11.92
N LEU A 4 -12.74 -11.08 -11.92
CA LEU A 4 -11.88 -11.56 -10.86
C LEU A 4 -10.56 -10.78 -10.81
N THR A 5 -9.90 -10.57 -11.95
CA THR A 5 -8.63 -9.82 -12.00
C THR A 5 -8.82 -8.35 -11.65
N ARG A 6 -9.95 -7.73 -12.02
CA ARG A 6 -10.31 -6.39 -11.52
C ARG A 6 -10.46 -6.35 -10.00
N LYS A 7 -11.15 -7.34 -9.42
CA LYS A 7 -11.34 -7.44 -7.96
C LYS A 7 -10.01 -7.63 -7.23
N ALA A 8 -9.15 -8.52 -7.71
CA ALA A 8 -7.82 -8.76 -7.17
C ALA A 8 -6.93 -7.51 -7.26
N THR A 9 -7.00 -6.78 -8.38
CA THR A 9 -6.27 -5.51 -8.54
C THR A 9 -6.75 -4.45 -7.55
N SER A 10 -8.07 -4.32 -7.38
CA SER A 10 -8.66 -3.41 -6.38
C SER A 10 -8.20 -3.74 -4.96
N LEU A 11 -8.15 -5.03 -4.61
CA LEU A 11 -7.64 -5.50 -3.33
C LEU A 11 -6.15 -5.15 -3.14
N ALA A 12 -5.31 -5.37 -4.15
CA ALA A 12 -3.90 -4.98 -4.11
C ALA A 12 -3.73 -3.46 -3.94
N THR A 13 -4.54 -2.65 -4.62
CA THR A 13 -4.53 -1.19 -4.45
C THR A 13 -4.92 -0.78 -3.03
N ALA A 14 -5.93 -1.42 -2.43
CA ALA A 14 -6.31 -1.16 -1.04
C ALA A 14 -5.16 -1.52 -0.08
N MET A 15 -4.49 -2.65 -0.29
CA MET A 15 -3.31 -3.05 0.49
C MET A 15 -2.16 -2.03 0.35
N CYS A 16 -1.90 -1.49 -0.85
CA CYS A 16 -0.90 -0.43 -1.02
C CYS A 16 -1.27 0.86 -0.28
N ARG A 17 -2.55 1.25 -0.28
CA ARG A 17 -3.04 2.39 0.50
C ARG A 17 -2.85 2.17 2.00
N ASP A 18 -3.20 0.98 2.47
CA ASP A 18 -3.05 0.64 3.88
C ASP A 18 -1.57 0.59 4.27
N ALA A 19 -0.70 0.05 3.42
CA ALA A 19 0.75 0.09 3.62
C ALA A 19 1.28 1.51 3.75
N PHE A 20 0.82 2.43 2.90
CA PHE A 20 1.20 3.84 2.97
C PHE A 20 0.77 4.45 4.31
N GLY A 21 -0.48 4.25 4.74
CA GLY A 21 -0.97 4.75 6.03
C GLY A 21 -0.22 4.17 7.23
N ASN A 22 0.20 2.90 7.17
CA ASN A 22 1.05 2.31 8.20
C ASN A 22 2.44 2.94 8.20
N PHE A 23 3.04 3.19 7.03
CA PHE A 23 4.36 3.79 6.94
C PHE A 23 4.38 5.23 7.50
N THR A 24 3.36 6.03 7.16
CA THR A 24 3.22 7.40 7.70
C THR A 24 3.03 7.41 9.21
N ALA A 25 2.35 6.41 9.76
CA ALA A 25 2.20 6.21 11.20
C ALA A 25 3.44 5.61 11.90
N GLY A 26 4.55 5.37 11.17
CA GLY A 26 5.76 4.78 11.73
C GLY A 26 5.72 3.25 11.93
N GLN A 27 4.69 2.59 11.40
CA GLN A 27 4.46 1.14 11.50
C GLN A 27 5.17 0.38 10.38
N ASP A 28 6.50 0.51 10.31
CA ASP A 28 7.31 0.07 9.17
C ASP A 28 7.14 -1.44 8.87
N ALA A 29 7.14 -2.30 9.90
CA ALA A 29 6.96 -3.75 9.73
C ALA A 29 5.57 -4.12 9.18
N ARG A 30 4.52 -3.44 9.68
CA ARG A 30 3.14 -3.65 9.22
C ARG A 30 2.97 -3.14 7.78
N SER A 31 3.55 -1.99 7.46
CA SER A 31 3.55 -1.42 6.11
C SER A 31 4.18 -2.37 5.09
N LEU A 32 5.39 -2.87 5.37
CA LEU A 32 6.08 -3.81 4.50
C LEU A 32 5.31 -5.13 4.32
N GLY A 33 4.60 -5.57 5.36
CA GLY A 33 3.70 -6.73 5.30
C GLY A 33 2.58 -6.56 4.28
N PHE A 34 1.88 -5.42 4.30
CA PHE A 34 0.84 -5.09 3.32
C PHE A 34 1.40 -4.99 1.90
N LEU A 35 2.56 -4.33 1.72
CA LEU A 35 3.23 -4.24 0.41
C LEU A 35 3.61 -5.61 -0.14
N ALA A 36 4.18 -6.48 0.70
CA ALA A 36 4.57 -7.83 0.28
C ALA A 36 3.35 -8.67 -0.14
N ALA A 37 2.22 -8.55 0.56
CA ALA A 37 0.97 -9.20 0.18
C ALA A 37 0.42 -8.67 -1.16
N ALA A 38 0.44 -7.34 -1.34
CA ALA A 38 0.01 -6.70 -2.58
C ALA A 38 0.85 -7.13 -3.80
N ILE A 39 2.18 -7.17 -3.67
CA ILE A 39 3.08 -7.59 -4.75
C ILE A 39 2.77 -9.04 -5.17
N LYS A 40 2.67 -9.96 -4.21
CA LYS A 40 2.34 -11.37 -4.49
C LYS A 40 0.99 -11.52 -5.19
N LEU A 41 -0.01 -10.72 -4.79
CA LEU A 41 -1.32 -10.73 -5.42
C LEU A 41 -1.25 -10.20 -6.86
N LEU A 42 -0.48 -9.13 -7.11
CA LEU A 42 -0.29 -8.59 -8.46
C LEU A 42 0.46 -9.55 -9.38
N ASP A 43 1.43 -10.31 -8.85
CA ASP A 43 2.09 -11.39 -9.60
C ASP A 43 1.07 -12.48 -10.01
N ALA A 44 0.16 -12.85 -9.11
CA ALA A 44 -0.91 -13.80 -9.41
C ALA A 44 -1.92 -13.24 -10.43
N VAL A 45 -2.26 -11.94 -10.36
CA VAL A 45 -3.09 -11.26 -11.36
C VAL A 45 -2.43 -11.34 -12.74
N LYS A 46 -1.13 -11.03 -12.81
CA LYS A 46 -0.35 -11.09 -14.05
C LYS A 46 -0.37 -12.50 -14.64
N ALA A 47 -0.05 -13.51 -13.83
CA ALA A 47 -0.08 -14.91 -14.27
C ALA A 47 -1.48 -15.33 -14.77
N CYS A 48 -2.55 -14.87 -14.12
CA CYS A 48 -3.92 -15.14 -14.53
C CYS A 48 -4.30 -14.47 -15.86
N GLU A 49 -3.86 -13.24 -16.11
CA GLU A 49 -4.07 -12.56 -17.40
C GLU A 49 -3.25 -13.22 -18.52
N GLU A 50 -2.00 -13.61 -18.25
CA GLU A 50 -1.13 -14.31 -19.21
C GLU A 50 -1.69 -15.69 -19.62
N ALA A 51 -2.30 -16.41 -18.67
CA ALA A 51 -3.02 -17.65 -18.92
C ALA A 51 -4.37 -17.44 -19.64
N LYS A 52 -4.71 -16.19 -20.04
CA LYS A 52 -5.99 -15.81 -20.67
C LYS A 52 -7.20 -16.23 -19.84
N SER A 53 -7.07 -16.18 -18.50
CA SER A 53 -8.14 -16.53 -17.57
C SER A 53 -8.66 -17.97 -17.74
N ASP A 54 -7.76 -18.95 -17.89
CA ASP A 54 -8.18 -20.36 -17.77
C ASP A 54 -8.72 -20.64 -16.35
N PHE A 55 -9.57 -21.67 -16.23
CA PHE A 55 -10.23 -22.00 -14.96
C PHE A 55 -9.25 -22.31 -13.81
N ARG A 56 -8.09 -22.91 -14.09
CA ARG A 56 -7.07 -23.21 -13.07
C ARG A 56 -6.36 -21.94 -12.63
N ALA A 57 -6.10 -21.01 -13.54
CA ALA A 57 -5.51 -19.71 -13.26
C ALA A 57 -6.47 -18.83 -12.46
N GLU A 58 -7.77 -18.86 -12.76
CA GLU A 58 -8.80 -18.18 -11.96
C GLU A 58 -8.89 -18.76 -10.54
N ALA A 59 -8.86 -20.09 -10.39
CA ALA A 59 -8.83 -20.74 -9.07
C ALA A 59 -7.57 -20.39 -8.28
N ALA A 60 -6.41 -20.36 -8.93
CA ALA A 60 -5.15 -19.94 -8.30
C ALA A 60 -5.18 -18.47 -7.87
N LEU A 61 -5.77 -17.58 -8.69
CA LEU A 61 -5.95 -16.18 -8.33
C LEU A 61 -6.89 -16.01 -7.14
N GLN A 62 -8.00 -16.76 -7.10
CA GLN A 62 -8.91 -16.75 -5.95
C GLN A 62 -8.19 -17.18 -4.66
N ALA A 63 -7.36 -18.24 -4.73
CA ALA A 63 -6.55 -18.69 -3.61
C ALA A 63 -5.51 -17.63 -3.19
N ALA A 64 -4.88 -16.96 -4.15
CA ALA A 64 -3.95 -15.87 -3.88
C ALA A 64 -4.62 -14.68 -3.18
N MET A 65 -5.87 -14.33 -3.55
CA MET A 65 -6.64 -13.30 -2.87
C MET A 65 -6.90 -13.65 -1.40
N THR A 66 -7.31 -14.89 -1.12
CA THR A 66 -7.52 -15.37 0.26
C THR A 66 -6.22 -15.35 1.05
N ALA A 67 -5.14 -15.88 0.47
CA ALA A 67 -3.83 -15.91 1.13
C ALA A 67 -3.29 -14.49 1.42
N ALA A 68 -3.56 -13.52 0.54
CA ALA A 68 -3.16 -12.14 0.76
C ALA A 68 -3.89 -11.51 1.95
N LEU A 69 -5.21 -11.75 2.08
CA LEU A 69 -6.00 -11.29 3.23
C LEU A 69 -5.52 -11.93 4.54
N GLU A 70 -5.33 -13.26 4.54
CA GLU A 70 -4.82 -13.98 5.71
C GLU A 70 -3.41 -13.53 6.12
N ALA A 71 -2.56 -13.19 5.15
CA ALA A 71 -1.24 -12.66 5.43
C ALA A 71 -1.32 -11.28 6.10
N THR A 72 -2.24 -10.42 5.66
CA THR A 72 -2.45 -9.10 6.27
C THR A 72 -3.08 -9.18 7.66
N ASP A 73 -3.95 -10.16 7.92
CA ASP A 73 -4.58 -10.38 9.23
C ASP A 73 -3.58 -10.84 10.30
N LYS A 74 -2.51 -11.52 9.89
CA LYS A 74 -1.44 -12.01 10.79
C LYS A 74 -0.37 -10.96 11.09
N LEU A 75 -0.46 -9.76 10.51
CA LEU A 75 0.51 -8.70 10.78
C LEU A 75 0.39 -8.18 12.21
N PRO A 76 1.50 -7.67 12.80
CA PRO A 76 1.46 -7.04 14.12
C PRO A 76 0.34 -6.01 14.21
N ALA A 77 -0.40 -5.97 15.32
CA ALA A 77 -1.49 -5.02 15.50
C ALA A 77 -1.01 -3.58 15.31
N PHE A 78 -1.91 -2.72 14.84
CA PHE A 78 -1.62 -1.30 14.77
C PHE A 78 -1.44 -0.75 16.20
N ASP A 79 -0.38 0.02 16.42
CA ASP A 79 -0.06 0.62 17.72
C ASP A 79 -0.02 2.16 17.58
N ASP A 80 -0.96 2.81 18.25
CA ASP A 80 -1.14 4.27 18.22
C ASP A 80 0.07 5.01 18.80
N ALA A 81 0.91 4.35 19.62
CA ALA A 81 2.10 4.96 20.20
C ALA A 81 3.13 5.39 19.14
N PHE A 82 3.11 4.79 17.95
CA PHE A 82 4.02 5.14 16.86
C PHE A 82 3.59 6.37 16.06
N ILE A 83 2.31 6.77 16.12
CA ILE A 83 1.75 7.83 15.27
C ILE A 83 2.52 9.14 15.40
N GLN A 84 2.77 9.59 16.63
CA GLN A 84 3.46 10.86 16.86
C GLN A 84 4.88 10.83 16.27
N GLY A 85 5.63 9.76 16.53
CA GLY A 85 6.98 9.60 15.98
C GLY A 85 7.01 9.44 14.45
N GLY A 86 5.96 8.85 13.87
CA GLY A 86 5.75 8.78 12.42
C GLY A 86 5.50 10.16 11.80
N ALA A 87 4.59 10.94 12.39
CA ALA A 87 4.27 12.29 11.95
C ALA A 87 5.49 13.22 11.99
N GLU A 88 6.23 13.24 13.11
CA GLU A 88 7.45 14.04 13.26
C GLU A 88 8.53 13.66 12.23
N ARG A 89 8.61 12.37 11.85
CA ARG A 89 9.53 11.90 10.80
C ARG A 89 9.16 12.45 9.43
N PHE A 90 7.88 12.46 9.10
CA PHE A 90 7.38 12.98 7.83
C PHE A 90 7.53 14.50 7.74
N GLU A 91 7.24 15.24 8.81
CA GLU A 91 7.46 16.68 8.87
C GLU A 91 8.91 17.06 8.60
N LYS A 92 9.88 16.31 9.16
CA LYS A 92 11.32 16.51 8.89
C LYS A 92 11.70 16.27 7.43
N LEU A 93 10.93 15.47 6.70
CA LEU A 93 11.12 15.24 5.27
C LEU A 93 10.41 16.30 4.40
N GLY A 94 9.81 17.32 5.02
CA GLY A 94 9.00 18.32 4.31
C GLY A 94 7.71 17.74 3.76
N LEU A 95 7.17 16.69 4.39
CA LEU A 95 5.94 16.03 3.99
C LEU A 95 4.91 16.13 5.12
N SER A 96 3.69 16.53 4.80
CA SER A 96 2.54 16.45 5.69
C SER A 96 1.44 15.58 5.07
N SER A 97 0.41 15.28 5.85
CA SER A 97 -0.81 14.65 5.35
C SER A 97 -1.53 15.47 4.28
N GLU A 98 -1.23 16.77 4.16
CA GLU A 98 -1.79 17.68 3.16
C GLU A 98 -0.91 17.81 1.89
N GLY A 99 0.30 17.25 1.88
CA GLY A 99 1.19 17.26 0.72
C GLY A 99 2.64 17.58 1.06
N VAL A 100 3.39 18.12 0.09
CA VAL A 100 4.74 18.66 0.35
C VAL A 100 4.56 19.96 1.12
N LEU A 101 5.18 20.06 2.31
CA LEU A 101 5.34 21.31 3.04
C LEU A 101 6.21 22.21 2.18
N VAL A 102 5.59 23.01 1.33
CA VAL A 102 6.29 24.01 0.53
C VAL A 102 6.93 24.97 1.52
N GLN A 103 8.25 24.85 1.73
CA GLN A 103 9.03 25.95 2.27
C GLN A 103 9.14 26.98 1.16
N VAL A 104 8.09 27.79 0.98
CA VAL A 104 8.25 29.04 0.23
C VAL A 104 9.05 29.94 1.15
N ASP A 105 10.35 30.02 0.91
CA ASP A 105 11.16 31.04 1.55
C ASP A 105 10.60 32.40 1.11
N SER A 106 10.23 33.24 2.07
CA SER A 106 9.61 34.54 1.80
C SER A 106 10.52 35.45 0.97
N ALA A 107 11.82 35.12 0.90
CA ALA A 107 12.81 35.76 0.06
C ALA A 107 12.60 35.49 -1.45
N GLU A 108 12.00 34.37 -1.86
CA GLU A 108 11.78 34.06 -3.29
C GLU A 108 10.54 34.73 -3.88
N MET A 109 9.64 35.26 -3.04
CA MET A 109 8.37 35.87 -3.48
C MET A 109 8.39 37.41 -3.58
N GLY A 110 9.52 38.07 -3.32
CA GLY A 110 9.56 39.53 -3.15
C GLY A 110 10.77 40.27 -3.74
N ALA A 111 11.47 39.71 -4.72
CA ALA A 111 12.40 40.48 -5.55
C ALA A 111 11.69 40.92 -6.85
N ALA A 112 10.94 42.02 -6.79
CA ALA A 112 10.44 42.77 -7.94
C ALA A 112 10.64 44.27 -7.71
#